data_AF-A0A0S4UF09-F1
#
_entry.id   AF-A0A0S4UF09-F1
#
_cell.length_a   1.000
_cell.length_b   1.000
_cell.length_c   1.000
_cell.angle_alpha   90.00
_cell.angle_beta   90.00
_cell.angle_gamma   90.00
#
_symmetry.space_group_name_H-M   'P 1'
#
loop_
_entity.id
_entity.type
_entity.pdbx_description
1 polymer ?
#
loop_
_entity_poly.entity_id
_entity_poly.type
_entity_poly.pdbx_seq_one_letter_code
_entity_poly.pdbx_strand_id
1 'polypeptide(L)'
;MRAISVGLLTCLMSGCTAFFPPAQKQDLPNGGYWLNYDAARRGAVILPKSDNYKYCAEQSPDVALSLVNKVQADVKAQGVDLGSGQFESAAEVVALAGRTKTVLLARESLYRLCELSINNDLDAKTVNEMLKNITDMIGRIAQSDSDQANARQAVAKTASSALSQNMNPTQVQQLLERIK
;
A
#
# COMPACT_ATOMS: atom_id res chain seq x y z
N MET A 1 -1.63 5.48 -55.94
CA MET A 1 -1.72 4.45 -54.88
C MET A 1 -0.54 4.41 -53.89
N ARG A 2 0.43 5.35 -53.92
CA ARG A 2 1.54 5.41 -52.93
C ARG A 2 1.44 6.55 -51.90
N ALA A 3 0.58 7.55 -52.15
CA ALA A 3 0.42 8.70 -51.24
C ALA A 3 -0.57 8.43 -50.10
N ILE A 4 -1.54 7.52 -50.29
CA ILE A 4 -2.56 7.20 -49.28
C ILE A 4 -1.98 6.36 -48.13
N SER A 5 -0.95 5.54 -48.42
CA SER A 5 -0.29 4.68 -47.43
C SER A 5 0.67 5.42 -46.49
N VAL A 6 1.12 6.63 -46.82
CA VAL A 6 2.02 7.42 -45.96
C VAL A 6 1.26 8.28 -44.94
N GLY A 7 0.04 8.72 -45.28
CA GLY A 7 -0.81 9.51 -44.38
C GLY A 7 -1.39 8.72 -43.20
N LEU A 8 -1.65 7.41 -43.37
CA LEU A 8 -2.22 6.58 -42.31
C LEU A 8 -1.21 6.20 -41.23
N LEU A 9 0.08 6.13 -41.58
CA LEU A 9 1.16 5.77 -40.64
C LEU A 9 1.54 6.94 -39.71
N THR A 10 1.31 8.19 -40.13
CA THR A 10 1.61 9.39 -39.34
C THR A 10 0.53 9.68 -38.27
N CYS A 11 -0.72 9.26 -38.48
CA CYS A 11 -1.78 9.39 -37.47
C CYS A 11 -1.66 8.40 -36.30
N LEU A 12 -0.93 7.29 -36.47
CA LEU A 12 -0.79 6.28 -35.42
C LEU A 12 0.29 6.62 -34.36
N MET A 13 1.14 7.63 -34.62
CA MET A 13 2.26 7.99 -33.73
C MET A 13 1.99 9.22 -32.84
N SER A 14 0.86 9.90 -32.99
CA SER A 14 0.49 11.07 -32.17
C SER A 14 -0.43 10.75 -30.98
N GLY A 15 -0.74 9.47 -30.74
CA GLY A 15 -1.76 9.04 -29.77
C GLY A 15 -1.35 8.97 -28.29
N CYS A 16 -0.05 9.01 -27.95
CA CYS A 16 0.39 8.68 -26.58
C CYS A 16 0.60 9.88 -25.64
N THR A 17 0.61 11.13 -26.12
CA THR A 17 0.89 12.31 -25.27
C THR A 17 -0.34 12.92 -24.62
N ALA A 18 -1.55 12.55 -25.06
CA ALA A 18 -2.81 13.09 -24.55
C ALA A 18 -3.51 12.19 -23.51
N PHE A 19 -3.08 10.94 -23.32
CA PHE A 19 -3.77 9.98 -22.46
C PHE A 19 -3.42 10.11 -20.97
N PHE A 20 -2.31 10.80 -20.66
CA PHE A 20 -1.92 11.15 -19.29
C PHE A 20 -1.56 12.63 -19.28
N PRO A 21 -2.54 13.55 -19.18
CA PRO A 21 -2.21 14.95 -19.07
C PRO A 21 -1.23 15.14 -17.90
N PRO A 22 -0.10 15.86 -18.11
CA PRO A 22 0.77 16.25 -17.01
C PRO A 22 -0.08 17.03 -15.99
N ALA A 23 0.25 16.88 -14.70
CA ALA A 23 -0.49 17.40 -13.56
C ALA A 23 -1.28 18.69 -13.87
N GLN A 24 -2.60 18.67 -13.65
CA GLN A 24 -3.45 19.84 -13.86
C GLN A 24 -3.33 20.77 -12.66
N LYS A 25 -3.03 22.05 -12.93
CA LYS A 25 -3.03 23.10 -11.91
C LYS A 25 -4.42 23.72 -11.84
N GLN A 26 -4.99 23.76 -10.65
CA GLN A 26 -6.20 24.51 -10.34
C GLN A 26 -5.87 25.58 -9.31
N ASP A 27 -6.12 26.86 -9.62
CA ASP A 27 -5.88 27.95 -8.69
C ASP A 27 -6.95 27.98 -7.58
N LEU A 28 -6.52 28.27 -6.35
CA LEU A 28 -7.37 28.40 -5.18
C LEU A 28 -7.57 29.89 -4.83
N PRO A 29 -8.69 30.26 -4.18
CA PRO A 29 -9.05 31.66 -3.91
C PRO A 29 -8.01 32.46 -3.11
N ASN A 30 -7.11 31.79 -2.37
CA ASN A 30 -6.12 32.41 -1.48
C ASN A 30 -4.71 32.45 -2.07
N GLY A 31 -4.56 32.37 -3.40
CA GLY A 31 -3.26 32.35 -4.08
C GLY A 31 -2.51 31.02 -3.98
N GLY A 32 -3.09 30.03 -3.33
CA GLY A 32 -2.66 28.63 -3.40
C GLY A 32 -3.05 27.99 -4.74
N TYR A 33 -2.51 26.81 -5.01
CA TYR A 33 -2.93 26.02 -6.16
C TYR A 33 -2.93 24.53 -5.81
N TRP A 34 -3.90 23.83 -6.38
CA TRP A 34 -4.02 22.39 -6.30
C TRP A 34 -3.43 21.77 -7.56
N LEU A 35 -2.42 20.91 -7.40
CA LEU A 35 -1.89 20.08 -8.46
C LEU A 35 -2.60 18.74 -8.43
N ASN A 36 -3.48 18.50 -9.40
CA ASN A 36 -4.12 17.21 -9.61
C ASN A 36 -3.29 16.38 -10.58
N TYR A 37 -2.71 15.30 -10.09
CA TYR A 37 -2.20 14.25 -10.96
C TYR A 37 -3.40 13.34 -11.35
N ASP A 38 -3.28 12.47 -12.36
CA ASP A 38 -4.43 11.68 -12.86
C ASP A 38 -5.14 10.86 -11.77
N ALA A 39 -6.31 10.26 -12.00
CA ALA A 39 -7.05 9.50 -10.97
C ALA A 39 -6.25 8.38 -10.26
N ALA A 40 -5.15 7.90 -10.83
CA ALA A 40 -4.18 6.97 -10.24
C ALA A 40 -3.05 7.65 -9.44
N ARG A 41 -3.01 8.99 -9.41
CA ARG A 41 -1.96 9.83 -8.83
C ARG A 41 -2.65 10.98 -8.08
N ARG A 42 -2.73 10.87 -6.76
CA ARG A 42 -3.37 11.87 -5.89
C ARG A 42 -2.67 13.22 -5.93
N GLY A 43 -3.39 14.29 -5.58
CA GLY A 43 -2.95 15.68 -5.72
C GLY A 43 -2.04 16.23 -4.61
N ALA A 44 -1.56 17.46 -4.80
CA ALA A 44 -0.86 18.23 -3.77
C ALA A 44 -1.43 19.66 -3.71
N VAL A 45 -1.76 20.12 -2.50
CA VAL A 45 -2.14 21.52 -2.27
C VAL A 45 -0.88 22.30 -1.93
N ILE A 46 -0.60 23.34 -2.70
CA ILE A 46 0.55 24.23 -2.51
C ILE A 46 0.05 25.59 -2.05
N LEU A 47 0.52 26.02 -0.89
CA LEU A 47 0.18 27.29 -0.27
C LEU A 47 1.40 28.23 -0.25
N PRO A 48 1.27 29.46 -0.78
CA PRO A 48 2.34 30.45 -0.68
C PRO A 48 2.50 30.93 0.78
N LYS A 49 3.73 31.07 1.25
CA LYS A 49 4.09 31.67 2.54
C LYS A 49 5.25 32.65 2.33
N SER A 50 4.96 33.96 2.32
CA SER A 50 5.90 35.08 2.11
C SER A 50 6.94 34.87 0.99
N ASP A 51 8.00 34.10 1.24
CA ASP A 51 9.10 33.82 0.31
C ASP A 51 9.28 32.33 -0.04
N ASN A 52 8.41 31.45 0.48
CA ASN A 52 8.49 30.00 0.34
C ASN A 52 7.11 29.38 0.07
N TYR A 53 7.09 28.09 -0.21
CA TYR A 53 5.86 27.31 -0.37
C TYR A 53 5.75 26.26 0.72
N LYS A 54 4.55 26.10 1.29
CA LYS A 54 4.19 24.95 2.12
C LYS A 54 3.33 24.03 1.27
N TYR A 55 3.60 22.74 1.30
CA TYR A 55 2.78 21.76 0.59
C TYR A 55 2.73 20.43 1.35
N CYS A 56 1.61 19.73 1.24
CA CYS A 56 1.49 18.33 1.59
C CYS A 56 1.14 17.56 0.33
N ALA A 57 1.92 16.51 0.03
CA ALA A 57 1.66 15.63 -1.09
C ALA A 57 0.93 14.40 -0.58
N GLU A 58 -0.26 14.16 -1.12
CA GLU A 58 -1.03 12.97 -0.81
C GLU A 58 -0.33 11.73 -1.40
N GLN A 59 -0.39 10.59 -0.70
CA GLN A 59 0.38 9.42 -1.10
C GLN A 59 -0.27 8.65 -2.23
N SER A 60 0.52 8.22 -3.20
CA SER A 60 0.03 7.38 -4.31
C SER A 60 -0.74 6.15 -3.83
N PRO A 61 -1.78 5.72 -4.59
CA PRO A 61 -2.52 4.51 -4.29
C PRO A 61 -1.56 3.32 -4.19
N ASP A 62 -1.72 2.51 -3.15
CA ASP A 62 -0.85 1.35 -2.94
C ASP A 62 -1.14 0.26 -3.98
N VAL A 63 -0.31 0.24 -5.02
CA VAL A 63 -0.33 -0.77 -6.08
C VAL A 63 -0.12 -2.19 -5.54
N ALA A 64 0.56 -2.35 -4.40
CA ALA A 64 0.79 -3.67 -3.80
C ALA A 64 -0.50 -4.33 -3.32
N LEU A 65 -1.44 -3.55 -2.75
CA LEU A 65 -2.74 -4.08 -2.31
C LEU A 65 -3.57 -4.57 -3.51
N SER A 66 -3.51 -3.85 -4.62
CA SER A 66 -4.23 -4.23 -5.85
C SER A 66 -3.70 -5.53 -6.46
N LEU A 67 -2.39 -5.76 -6.36
CA LEU A 67 -1.74 -6.99 -6.81
C LEU A 67 -2.10 -8.16 -5.89
N VAL A 68 -1.99 -7.96 -4.57
CA VAL A 68 -2.38 -8.95 -3.54
C VAL A 68 -3.82 -9.40 -3.70
N ASN A 69 -4.76 -8.48 -3.92
CA ASN A 69 -6.17 -8.80 -4.11
C ASN A 69 -6.42 -9.59 -5.39
N LYS A 70 -5.71 -9.28 -6.48
CA LYS A 70 -5.78 -10.06 -7.73
C LYS A 70 -5.26 -11.47 -7.54
N VAL A 71 -4.09 -11.63 -6.91
CA VAL A 71 -3.52 -12.95 -6.60
C VAL A 71 -4.46 -13.76 -5.69
N GLN A 72 -5.04 -13.14 -4.67
CA GLN A 72 -5.99 -13.82 -3.78
C GLN A 72 -7.29 -14.23 -4.51
N ALA A 73 -7.77 -13.41 -5.44
CA ALA A 73 -8.93 -13.73 -6.27
C ALA A 73 -8.64 -14.88 -7.24
N ASP A 74 -7.47 -14.89 -7.87
CA ASP A 74 -7.04 -15.96 -8.78
C ASP A 74 -6.90 -17.30 -8.04
N VAL A 75 -6.34 -17.31 -6.82
CA VAL A 75 -6.25 -18.50 -5.97
C VAL A 75 -7.64 -19.05 -5.61
N LYS A 76 -8.61 -18.18 -5.30
CA LYS A 76 -10.00 -18.60 -5.00
C LYS A 76 -10.74 -19.10 -6.23
N ALA A 77 -10.50 -18.50 -7.40
CA ALA A 77 -11.19 -18.85 -8.64
C ALA A 77 -10.75 -20.20 -9.22
N GLN A 78 -9.51 -20.63 -8.95
CA GLN A 78 -8.97 -21.90 -9.48
C GLN A 78 -9.35 -23.14 -8.67
N GLY A 79 -10.09 -23.02 -7.55
CA GLY A 79 -10.63 -24.17 -6.80
C GLY A 79 -9.56 -25.18 -6.36
N VAL A 80 -8.34 -24.71 -6.10
CA VAL A 80 -7.17 -25.59 -5.96
C VAL A 80 -7.13 -26.23 -4.58
N ASP A 81 -7.11 -27.57 -4.56
CA ASP A 81 -6.76 -28.36 -3.39
C ASP A 81 -5.30 -28.04 -3.00
N LEU A 82 -5.12 -27.44 -1.83
CA LEU A 82 -3.88 -26.77 -1.41
C LEU A 82 -2.80 -27.81 -1.08
N GLY A 83 -2.11 -28.30 -2.11
CA GLY A 83 -0.81 -28.95 -1.94
C GLY A 83 0.20 -28.03 -1.23
N SER A 84 1.15 -28.61 -0.51
CA SER A 84 2.09 -27.96 0.41
C SER A 84 2.78 -26.69 -0.11
N GLY A 85 3.05 -26.58 -1.41
CA GLY A 85 3.68 -25.40 -2.02
C GLY A 85 2.76 -24.18 -2.21
N GLN A 86 1.43 -24.35 -2.28
CA GLN A 86 0.49 -23.22 -2.44
C GLN A 86 0.10 -22.60 -1.10
N PHE A 87 0.26 -23.34 0.00
CA PHE A 87 0.03 -22.83 1.34
C PHE A 87 1.06 -21.78 1.76
N GLU A 88 2.33 -21.95 1.37
CA GLU A 88 3.38 -20.94 1.57
C GLU A 88 3.08 -19.65 0.80
N SER A 89 2.60 -19.74 -0.44
CA SER A 89 2.19 -18.58 -1.24
C SER A 89 1.02 -17.82 -0.61
N ALA A 90 0.00 -18.54 -0.10
CA ALA A 90 -1.13 -17.91 0.59
C ALA A 90 -0.71 -17.22 1.91
N ALA A 91 0.19 -17.83 2.68
CA ALA A 91 0.73 -17.24 3.90
C ALA A 91 1.58 -15.99 3.61
N GLU A 92 2.38 -16.02 2.54
CA GLU A 92 3.19 -14.88 2.10
C GLU A 92 2.31 -13.72 1.59
N VAL A 93 1.23 -14.02 0.85
CA VAL A 93 0.25 -13.02 0.41
C VAL A 93 -0.46 -12.37 1.61
N VAL A 94 -0.83 -13.13 2.64
CA VAL A 94 -1.44 -12.60 3.87
C VAL A 94 -0.43 -11.77 4.68
N ALA A 95 0.83 -12.19 4.77
CA ALA A 95 1.90 -11.43 5.42
C ALA A 95 2.18 -10.12 4.68
N LEU A 96 2.20 -10.15 3.35
CA LEU A 96 2.36 -8.96 2.52
C LEU A 96 1.17 -8.00 2.67
N ALA A 97 -0.05 -8.53 2.71
CA ALA A 97 -1.26 -7.74 2.98
C ALA A 97 -1.23 -7.05 4.36
N GLY A 98 -0.68 -7.70 5.38
CA GLY A 98 -0.47 -7.11 6.71
C GLY A 98 0.51 -5.94 6.66
N ARG A 99 1.68 -6.15 6.03
CA ARG A 99 2.70 -5.10 5.82
C ARG A 99 2.14 -3.90 5.06
N THR A 100 1.29 -4.14 4.08
CA THR A 100 0.58 -3.09 3.34
C THR A 100 -0.29 -2.22 4.26
N LYS A 101 -1.03 -2.79 5.22
CA LYS A 101 -1.85 -2.00 6.15
C LYS A 101 -1.01 -1.08 7.03
N THR A 102 0.10 -1.57 7.56
CA THR A 102 1.01 -0.79 8.41
C THR A 102 1.71 0.30 7.61
N VAL A 103 2.12 0.01 6.37
CA VAL A 103 2.64 1.03 5.44
C VAL A 103 1.59 2.09 5.16
N LEU A 104 0.34 1.72 4.89
CA LEU A 104 -0.77 2.65 4.65
C LEU A 104 -1.07 3.53 5.87
N LEU A 105 -1.06 2.97 7.07
CA LEU A 105 -1.25 3.72 8.31
C LEU A 105 -0.12 4.74 8.53
N ALA A 106 1.13 4.32 8.35
CA ALA A 106 2.29 5.19 8.47
C ALA A 106 2.19 6.36 7.50
N ARG A 107 1.82 6.01 6.27
CA ARG A 107 1.56 6.91 5.18
C ARG A 107 0.51 7.98 5.56
N GLU A 108 -0.71 7.57 5.90
CA GLU A 108 -1.79 8.49 6.27
C GLU A 108 -1.40 9.36 7.47
N SER A 109 -0.75 8.78 8.49
CA SER A 109 -0.37 9.50 9.72
C SER A 109 0.61 10.65 9.44
N LEU A 110 1.62 10.41 8.58
CA LEU A 110 2.57 11.44 8.18
C LEU A 110 1.93 12.54 7.32
N TYR A 111 0.99 12.16 6.45
CA TYR A 111 0.23 13.13 5.66
C TYR A 111 -0.62 14.04 6.57
N ARG A 112 -1.32 13.47 7.56
CA ARG A 112 -2.09 14.25 8.55
C ARG A 112 -1.21 15.16 9.41
N LEU A 113 -0.03 14.70 9.82
CA LEU A 113 0.92 15.56 10.53
C LEU A 113 1.35 16.75 9.68
N CYS A 114 1.59 16.53 8.38
CA CYS A 114 1.88 17.60 7.44
C CYS A 114 0.71 18.61 7.39
N GLU A 115 -0.53 18.14 7.21
CA GLU A 115 -1.72 19.03 7.18
C GLU A 115 -1.84 19.85 8.47
N LEU A 116 -1.64 19.22 9.63
CA LEU A 116 -1.64 19.90 10.93
C LEU A 116 -0.56 20.97 11.03
N SER A 117 0.64 20.72 10.51
CA SER A 117 1.78 21.67 10.51
C SER A 117 1.62 22.85 9.55
N ILE A 118 0.78 22.69 8.52
CA ILE A 118 0.45 23.77 7.59
C ILE A 118 -0.69 24.61 8.16
N ASN A 119 -1.73 23.96 8.69
CA ASN A 119 -2.92 24.61 9.22
C ASN A 119 -2.70 25.30 10.58
N ASN A 120 -1.68 24.89 11.33
CA ASN A 120 -1.33 25.47 12.62
C ASN A 120 0.12 25.95 12.60
N ASP A 121 0.42 26.99 13.36
CA ASP A 121 1.81 27.45 13.57
C ASP A 121 2.45 26.61 14.68
N LEU A 122 2.68 25.33 14.38
CA LEU A 122 3.33 24.40 15.30
C LEU A 122 4.82 24.72 15.40
N ASP A 123 5.33 24.79 16.62
CA ASP A 123 6.76 24.91 16.85
C ASP A 123 7.49 23.59 16.50
N ALA A 124 8.79 23.70 16.19
CA ALA A 124 9.60 22.57 15.76
C ALA A 124 9.68 21.44 16.81
N LYS A 125 9.62 21.76 18.11
CA LYS A 125 9.67 20.75 19.17
C LYS A 125 8.39 19.93 19.16
N THR A 126 7.23 20.58 19.06
CA THR A 126 5.93 19.91 18.99
C THR A 126 5.83 19.01 17.75
N VAL A 127 6.29 19.48 16.58
CA VAL A 127 6.32 18.65 15.36
C VAL A 127 7.20 17.41 15.53
N ASN A 128 8.39 17.57 16.11
CA ASN A 128 9.30 16.45 16.35
C ASN A 128 8.73 15.43 17.36
N GLU A 129 8.06 15.91 18.42
CA GLU A 129 7.39 15.03 19.38
C GLU A 129 6.24 14.24 18.73
N MET A 130 5.40 14.89 17.92
CA MET A 130 4.34 14.22 17.17
C MET A 130 4.89 13.20 16.18
N LEU A 131 5.95 13.56 15.44
CA LEU A 131 6.62 12.66 14.50
C LEU A 131 7.20 11.44 15.21
N LYS A 132 7.83 11.63 16.37
CA LYS A 132 8.34 10.54 17.21
C LYS A 132 7.21 9.64 17.67
N ASN A 133 6.11 10.19 18.19
CA ASN A 133 4.96 9.41 18.66
C ASN A 133 4.35 8.55 17.54
N ILE A 134 4.21 9.12 16.34
CA ILE A 134 3.74 8.40 15.15
C ILE A 134 4.71 7.27 14.80
N THR A 135 6.01 7.56 14.75
CA THR A 135 7.04 6.57 14.41
C THR A 135 7.12 5.43 15.44
N ASP A 136 7.00 5.75 16.73
CA ASP A 136 6.98 4.76 17.82
C ASP A 136 5.72 3.89 17.78
N MET A 137 4.58 4.46 17.39
CA MET A 137 3.33 3.70 17.19
C MET A 137 3.47 2.74 16.00
N ILE A 138 3.97 3.22 14.86
CA ILE A 138 4.19 2.41 13.66
C ILE A 138 5.19 1.29 13.96
N GLY A 139 6.28 1.58 14.68
CA GLY A 139 7.26 0.58 15.08
C GLY A 139 6.67 -0.54 15.94
N ARG A 140 5.78 -0.18 16.89
CA ARG A 140 5.05 -1.15 17.71
C ARG A 140 4.10 -2.03 16.90
N ILE A 141 3.38 -1.45 15.95
CA ILE A 141 2.48 -2.21 15.06
C ILE A 141 3.29 -3.13 14.15
N ALA A 142 4.37 -2.65 13.55
CA ALA A 142 5.24 -3.45 12.71
C ALA A 142 5.87 -4.64 13.47
N GLN A 143 6.26 -4.42 14.73
CA GLN A 143 6.74 -5.51 15.59
C GLN A 143 5.62 -6.51 15.89
N SER A 144 4.43 -6.04 16.26
CA SER A 144 3.28 -6.92 16.51
C SER A 144 2.88 -7.73 15.28
N ASP A 145 2.90 -7.13 14.09
CA ASP A 145 2.65 -7.82 12.82
C ASP A 145 3.70 -8.89 12.55
N SER A 146 4.98 -8.60 12.81
CA SER A 146 6.08 -9.56 12.68
C SER A 146 5.91 -10.73 13.65
N ASP A 147 5.57 -10.46 14.91
CA ASP A 147 5.36 -11.49 15.93
C ASP A 147 4.16 -12.39 15.58
N GLN A 148 3.06 -11.79 15.11
CA GLN A 148 1.90 -12.54 14.63
C GLN A 148 2.22 -13.37 13.37
N ALA A 149 3.02 -12.84 12.44
CA ALA A 149 3.44 -13.58 11.26
C ALA A 149 4.29 -14.80 11.64
N ASN A 150 5.22 -14.63 12.57
CA ASN A 150 6.07 -15.71 13.09
C ASN A 150 5.23 -16.78 13.81
N ALA A 151 4.28 -16.37 14.67
CA ALA A 151 3.38 -17.29 15.35
C ALA A 151 2.50 -18.09 14.36
N ARG A 152 1.96 -17.42 13.34
CA ARG A 152 1.20 -18.09 12.27
C ARG A 152 2.06 -19.05 11.45
N GLN A 153 3.32 -18.70 11.18
CA GLN A 153 4.26 -19.58 10.48
C GLN A 153 4.61 -20.81 11.32
N ALA A 154 4.79 -20.65 12.63
CA ALA A 154 5.03 -21.77 13.53
C ALA A 154 3.82 -22.73 13.54
N VAL A 155 2.61 -22.20 13.71
CA VAL A 155 1.35 -22.95 13.62
C VAL A 155 1.21 -23.68 12.28
N ALA A 156 1.49 -22.99 11.18
CA ALA A 156 1.47 -23.55 9.82
C ALA A 156 2.42 -24.75 9.64
N LYS A 157 3.68 -24.59 10.03
CA LYS A 157 4.71 -25.65 9.93
C LYS A 157 4.35 -26.85 10.80
N THR A 158 3.77 -26.62 11.95
CA THR A 158 3.34 -27.69 12.84
C THR A 158 2.11 -28.43 12.31
N ALA A 159 1.12 -27.71 11.78
CA ALA A 159 -0.02 -28.32 11.11
C ALA A 159 0.42 -29.17 9.91
N SER A 160 1.31 -28.65 9.04
CA SER A 160 1.81 -29.40 7.88
C SER A 160 2.61 -30.64 8.28
N SER A 161 3.37 -30.58 9.37
CA SER A 161 4.13 -31.73 9.90
C SER A 161 3.23 -32.78 10.55
N ALA A 162 2.11 -32.37 11.16
CA ALA A 162 1.13 -33.30 11.74
C ALA A 162 0.30 -34.00 10.66
N LEU A 163 -0.04 -33.29 9.59
CA LEU A 163 -0.70 -33.87 8.40
C LEU A 163 0.19 -34.90 7.69
N SER A 164 1.49 -34.64 7.52
CA SER A 164 2.41 -35.61 6.89
C SER A 164 2.64 -36.87 7.74
N GLN A 165 2.35 -36.81 9.04
CA GLN A 165 2.42 -37.94 9.97
C GLN A 165 1.10 -38.73 10.09
N ASN A 166 0.07 -38.41 9.28
CA ASN A 166 -1.26 -39.03 9.38
C ASN A 166 -1.86 -38.96 10.80
N MET A 167 -1.56 -37.88 11.55
CA MET A 167 -2.11 -37.68 12.88
C MET A 167 -3.64 -37.47 12.83
N ASN A 168 -4.34 -38.03 13.81
CA ASN A 168 -5.79 -37.91 13.93
C ASN A 168 -6.17 -36.43 14.22
N PRO A 169 -7.30 -35.88 13.72
CA PRO A 169 -7.63 -34.46 13.86
C PRO A 169 -7.62 -33.94 15.31
N THR A 170 -7.98 -34.79 16.27
CA THR A 170 -7.96 -34.48 17.70
C THR A 170 -6.53 -34.25 18.24
N GLN A 171 -5.54 -34.96 17.70
CA GLN A 171 -4.13 -34.79 18.08
C GLN A 171 -3.54 -33.52 17.48
N VAL A 172 -3.92 -33.18 16.25
CA VAL A 172 -3.55 -31.92 15.59
C VAL A 172 -4.11 -30.73 16.39
N GLN A 173 -5.37 -30.80 16.81
CA GLN A 173 -6.01 -29.74 17.60
C GLN A 173 -5.28 -29.49 18.94
N GLN A 174 -4.92 -30.56 19.66
CA GLN A 174 -4.18 -30.47 20.92
C GLN A 174 -2.76 -29.91 20.75
N LEU A 175 -2.12 -30.17 19.60
CA LEU A 175 -0.80 -29.65 19.30
C LEU A 175 -0.85 -28.15 18.97
N LEU A 176 -1.88 -27.71 18.24
CA LEU A 176 -2.12 -26.32 17.91
C LEU A 176 -2.44 -25.46 19.15
N GLU A 177 -3.13 -26.02 20.14
CA GLU A 177 -3.41 -25.32 21.41
C GLU A 177 -2.18 -25.12 22.29
N ARG A 178 -1.13 -25.94 22.15
CA ARG A 178 0.14 -25.75 22.89
C ARG A 178 1.05 -24.67 22.30
N ILE A 179 0.75 -24.18 21.10
CA ILE A 179 1.56 -23.20 20.36
C ILE A 179 0.96 -21.78 20.45
N LYS A 180 -0.31 -21.67 20.84
CA LYS A 180 -0.94 -20.39 21.22
C LYS A 180 -0.43 -19.91 22.57
#